data_AF-A0AAW0XG26-F1
#
_entry.id   AF-A0AAW0XG26-F1
#
_cell.length_a   1.000
_cell.length_b   1.000
_cell.length_c   1.000
_cell.angle_alpha   90.00
_cell.angle_beta   90.00
_cell.angle_gamma   90.00
#
_symmetry.space_group_name_H-M   'P 1'
#
loop_
_entity.id
_entity.type
_entity.pdbx_description
1 polymer ?
#
loop_
_entity_poly.entity_id
_entity_poly.type
_entity_poly.pdbx_seq_one_letter_code
_entity_poly.pdbx_strand_id
1 'polypeptide(L)'
;QMVNYMEGTGSWFDISARDADQFVDYGDDFQWKDGYDTLITYLKESIPDSAVKLSSPVCKIFWDEPAEERVLVVTLTGDAYLASHVIVTASVAHLQERHTHIFHPALPQSLVNALMVVLWAGEHTHNTRYSTVDGAMETGKHEALKIISKLKPSSSSVLVEH
;
A
#
# COMPACT_ATOMS: atom_id res chain seq x y z
N GLN A 1 35.12 -9.23 19.25
CA GLN A 1 33.82 -9.91 19.21
C GLN A 1 33.13 -9.42 17.95
N MET A 2 33.11 -10.23 16.88
CA MET A 2 32.51 -9.85 15.60
C MET A 2 30.99 -10.01 15.71
N VAL A 3 30.26 -8.91 15.51
CA VAL A 3 28.80 -8.91 15.40
C VAL A 3 28.48 -9.02 13.92
N ASN A 4 27.93 -10.17 13.50
CA ASN A 4 27.48 -10.39 12.13
C ASN A 4 26.25 -9.50 11.86
N TYR A 5 26.45 -8.54 10.97
CA TYR A 5 25.43 -7.76 10.28
C TYR A 5 24.78 -8.64 9.20
N MET A 6 23.80 -9.46 9.57
CA MET A 6 23.06 -10.34 8.65
C MET A 6 21.63 -10.53 9.17
N GLU A 7 20.88 -9.45 9.35
CA GLU A 7 19.43 -9.55 9.55
C GLU A 7 18.77 -8.21 9.21
N GLY A 8 18.62 -7.98 7.91
CA GLY A 8 17.92 -6.82 7.36
C GLY A 8 17.82 -7.01 5.87
N THR A 9 16.62 -7.38 5.41
CA THR A 9 16.24 -7.75 4.03
C THR A 9 16.49 -9.22 3.67
N GLY A 10 15.41 -9.93 3.36
CA GLY A 10 15.49 -11.19 2.63
C GLY A 10 15.98 -10.89 1.21
N SER A 11 16.99 -11.64 0.77
CA SER A 11 17.36 -11.90 -0.63
C SER A 11 17.00 -10.86 -1.70
N TRP A 12 18.00 -10.27 -2.36
CA TRP A 12 17.88 -9.37 -3.53
C TRP A 12 16.99 -9.87 -4.69
N PHE A 13 16.63 -11.15 -4.68
CA PHE A 13 15.80 -11.80 -5.70
C PHE A 13 14.29 -11.60 -5.52
N ASP A 14 13.84 -11.04 -4.39
CA ASP A 14 12.41 -10.77 -4.11
C ASP A 14 11.97 -9.35 -4.55
N ILE A 15 12.85 -8.61 -5.23
CA ILE A 15 12.57 -7.28 -5.76
C ILE A 15 12.48 -7.38 -7.30
N SER A 16 11.46 -6.77 -7.92
CA SER A 16 11.35 -6.66 -9.38
C SER A 16 12.64 -6.09 -9.98
N ALA A 17 13.45 -6.92 -10.63
CA ALA A 17 14.72 -6.50 -11.23
C ALA A 17 14.56 -5.41 -12.31
N ARG A 18 13.35 -5.19 -12.83
CA ARG A 18 13.06 -4.10 -13.77
C ARG A 18 12.86 -2.74 -13.13
N ASP A 19 12.48 -2.74 -11.84
CA ASP A 19 12.16 -1.53 -11.09
C ASP A 19 13.10 -1.30 -9.90
N ALA A 20 14.00 -2.26 -9.63
CA ALA A 20 15.05 -2.14 -8.61
C ALA A 20 15.94 -0.90 -8.84
N ASP A 21 16.19 -0.55 -10.10
CA ASP A 21 17.00 0.61 -10.49
C ASP A 21 16.19 1.92 -10.57
N GLN A 22 14.88 1.92 -10.28
CA GLN A 22 14.08 3.17 -10.30
C GLN A 22 14.36 4.05 -9.08
N PHE A 23 14.81 3.47 -7.97
CA PHE A 23 15.19 4.21 -6.79
C PHE A 23 16.71 4.35 -6.76
N VAL A 24 17.19 5.50 -7.21
CA VAL A 24 18.61 5.84 -7.15
C VAL A 24 19.00 5.93 -5.68
N ASP A 25 20.01 5.17 -5.29
CA ASP A 25 20.64 5.32 -3.98
C ASP A 25 21.45 6.63 -3.98
N TYR A 26 21.10 7.53 -3.06
CA TYR A 26 21.63 8.88 -3.00
C TYR A 26 22.69 9.08 -1.90
N GLY A 27 23.11 8.05 -1.15
CA GLY A 27 24.23 8.25 -0.23
C GLY A 27 24.41 7.23 0.90
N ASP A 28 25.05 7.70 1.96
CA ASP A 28 25.52 6.88 3.06
C ASP A 28 24.39 6.43 4.00
N ASP A 29 24.51 5.19 4.50
CA ASP A 29 23.64 4.67 5.54
C ASP A 29 23.92 5.35 6.89
N PHE A 30 22.90 6.03 7.43
CA PHE A 30 22.97 6.59 8.77
C PHE A 30 22.18 5.75 9.76
N GLN A 31 22.85 5.26 10.80
CA GLN A 31 22.17 4.64 11.93
C GLN A 31 21.65 5.71 12.89
N TRP A 32 20.33 5.73 13.07
CA TRP A 32 19.69 6.56 14.08
C TRP A 32 19.98 6.00 15.48
N LYS A 33 20.86 6.66 16.24
CA LYS A 33 21.37 6.15 17.52
C LYS A 33 20.32 6.05 18.61
N ASP A 34 19.33 6.93 18.60
CA ASP A 34 18.31 7.04 19.64
C ASP A 34 17.01 6.29 19.30
N GLY A 35 17.02 5.39 18.30
CA GLY A 35 15.83 4.71 17.82
C GLY A 35 14.82 5.61 17.09
N TYR A 36 13.94 5.00 16.28
CA TYR A 36 12.91 5.73 15.53
C TYR A 36 11.78 6.31 16.42
N ASP A 37 11.72 5.93 17.70
CA ASP A 37 10.76 6.44 18.66
C ASP A 37 10.94 7.94 18.95
N THR A 38 12.17 8.45 18.86
CA THR A 38 12.44 9.90 18.98
C THR A 38 11.77 10.70 17.86
N LEU A 39 11.78 10.20 16.63
CA LEU A 39 11.06 10.81 15.50
C LEU A 39 9.55 10.82 15.74
N ILE A 40 8.99 9.72 16.23
CA ILE A 40 7.55 9.62 16.56
C ILE A 40 7.20 10.61 17.68
N THR A 41 8.06 10.76 18.67
CA THR A 41 7.87 11.70 19.78
C THR A 41 7.85 13.14 19.27
N TYR A 42 8.82 13.51 18.44
CA TYR A 42 8.88 14.83 17.81
C TYR A 42 7.64 15.14 16.95
N LEU A 43 7.17 14.18 16.14
CA LEU A 43 5.96 14.37 15.32
C LEU A 43 4.70 14.50 16.18
N LYS A 44 4.62 13.77 17.31
CA LYS A 44 3.50 13.86 18.24
C LYS A 44 3.40 15.24 18.91
N GLU A 45 4.51 15.90 19.22
CA GLU A 45 4.49 17.24 19.81
C GLU A 45 3.76 18.28 18.93
N SER A 46 3.70 18.05 17.62
CA SER A 46 3.02 18.93 16.66
C SER A 46 1.54 18.59 16.43
N ILE A 47 1.04 17.49 16.98
CA ILE A 47 -0.32 16.98 16.76
C ILE A 47 -1.10 17.03 18.08
N PRO A 48 -2.29 17.67 18.13
CA PRO A 48 -3.11 17.68 19.34
C PRO A 48 -3.49 16.26 19.78
N ASP A 49 -3.43 15.97 21.09
CA ASP A 49 -3.82 14.65 21.63
C ASP A 49 -5.26 14.26 21.28
N SER A 50 -6.15 15.25 21.12
CA SER A 50 -7.55 15.02 20.72
C SER A 50 -7.72 14.58 19.27
N ALA A 51 -6.71 14.78 18.42
CA ALA A 51 -6.73 14.39 17.01
C ALA A 51 -6.39 12.90 16.81
N VAL A 52 -5.71 12.27 17.78
CA VAL A 52 -5.26 10.88 17.67
C VAL A 52 -6.15 9.97 18.51
N LYS A 53 -6.94 9.13 17.83
CA LYS A 53 -7.82 8.16 18.48
C LYS A 53 -7.24 6.76 18.37
N LEU A 54 -6.67 6.28 19.47
CA LEU A 54 -6.19 4.90 19.60
C LEU A 54 -7.35 3.95 19.92
N SER A 55 -7.09 2.64 19.81
CA SER A 55 -8.07 1.58 20.09
C SER A 55 -9.39 1.73 19.30
N SER A 56 -9.33 2.41 18.16
CA SER A 56 -10.48 2.72 17.31
C SER A 56 -10.30 2.08 15.93
N PRO A 57 -10.22 0.74 15.83
CA PRO A 57 -10.00 0.07 14.56
C PRO A 57 -11.17 0.34 13.60
N VAL A 58 -10.85 0.81 12.39
CA VAL A 58 -11.83 1.10 11.34
C VAL A 58 -12.38 -0.20 10.76
N CYS A 59 -13.70 -0.24 10.52
CA CYS A 59 -14.39 -1.40 9.96
C CYS A 59 -15.09 -1.11 8.63
N LYS A 60 -15.54 0.14 8.40
CA LYS A 60 -16.19 0.57 7.16
C LYS A 60 -15.79 2.00 6.81
N ILE A 61 -15.66 2.26 5.51
CA ILE A 61 -15.34 3.55 4.91
C ILE A 61 -16.29 3.74 3.73
N PHE A 62 -17.22 4.67 3.84
CA PHE A 62 -18.14 5.06 2.77
C PHE A 62 -17.58 6.30 2.08
N TRP A 63 -17.03 6.18 0.88
CA TRP A 63 -16.16 7.21 0.28
C TRP A 63 -16.61 7.78 -1.07
N ASP A 64 -17.59 7.16 -1.72
CA ASP A 64 -18.11 7.57 -3.04
C ASP A 64 -19.65 7.50 -3.01
N GLU A 65 -20.23 8.19 -2.03
CA GLU A 65 -21.66 8.35 -1.85
C GLU A 65 -22.10 9.64 -2.57
N PRO A 66 -22.85 9.56 -3.69
CA PRO A 66 -23.19 10.73 -4.50
C PRO A 66 -24.11 11.74 -3.80
N ALA A 67 -24.68 11.38 -2.65
CA ALA A 67 -25.62 12.21 -1.90
C ALA A 67 -24.95 13.16 -0.88
N GLU A 68 -23.76 12.82 -0.37
CA GLU A 68 -23.23 13.44 0.86
C GLU A 68 -21.93 14.25 0.65
N GLU A 69 -21.27 14.18 -0.51
CA GLU A 69 -19.95 14.82 -0.82
C GLU A 69 -18.88 14.62 0.29
N ARG A 70 -19.08 13.64 1.17
CA ARG A 70 -18.30 13.42 2.38
C ARG A 70 -18.10 11.94 2.58
N VAL A 71 -16.98 11.62 3.21
CA VAL A 71 -16.56 10.28 3.56
C VAL A 71 -16.99 9.98 4.99
N LEU A 72 -17.70 8.87 5.17
CA LEU A 72 -18.09 8.35 6.49
C LEU A 72 -17.19 7.18 6.87
N VAL A 73 -16.51 7.29 8.02
CA VAL A 73 -15.67 6.25 8.59
C VAL A 73 -16.32 5.68 9.84
N VAL A 74 -16.50 4.37 9.89
CA VAL A 74 -17.09 3.66 11.03
C VAL A 74 -16.05 2.75 11.66
N THR A 75 -15.96 2.78 12.98
CA THR A 75 -15.06 1.93 13.76
C THR A 75 -15.76 0.66 14.25
N LEU A 76 -15.00 -0.36 14.64
CA LEU A 76 -15.56 -1.56 15.29
C LEU A 76 -16.21 -1.26 16.64
N THR A 77 -15.83 -0.15 17.29
CA THR A 77 -16.45 0.33 18.54
C THR A 77 -17.83 0.95 18.31
N GLY A 78 -18.23 1.17 17.06
CA GLY A 78 -19.50 1.79 16.69
C GLY A 78 -19.45 3.31 16.52
N ASP A 79 -18.27 3.93 16.69
CA ASP A 79 -18.09 5.36 16.46
C ASP A 79 -18.09 5.66 14.95
N ALA A 80 -18.63 6.83 14.60
CA ALA A 80 -18.74 7.28 13.22
C ALA A 80 -18.12 8.68 13.06
N TYR A 81 -17.36 8.85 11.99
CA TYR A 81 -16.60 10.07 11.69
C TYR A 81 -16.90 10.54 10.27
N LEU A 82 -17.30 11.79 10.13
CA LEU A 82 -17.57 12.41 8.83
C LEU A 82 -16.43 13.35 8.47
N ALA A 83 -15.89 13.21 7.26
CA ALA A 83 -14.79 14.03 6.76
C ALA A 83 -14.96 14.34 5.27
N SER A 84 -14.38 15.44 4.80
CA SER A 84 -14.34 15.72 3.35
C SER A 84 -13.37 14.78 2.61
N HIS A 85 -12.31 14.33 3.28
CA HIS A 85 -11.28 13.48 2.70
C HIS A 85 -10.79 12.48 3.74
N VAL A 86 -10.38 11.29 3.28
CA VAL A 86 -9.76 10.25 4.11
C VAL A 86 -8.48 9.78 3.45
N ILE A 87 -7.41 9.71 4.25
CA ILE A 87 -6.11 9.16 3.84
C ILE A 87 -5.93 7.84 4.59
N VAL A 88 -5.68 6.75 3.85
CA VAL A 88 -5.49 5.42 4.43
C VAL A 88 -4.02 5.06 4.37
N THR A 89 -3.40 4.93 5.54
CA THR A 89 -1.99 4.51 5.71
C THR A 89 -1.90 3.12 6.34
N ALA A 90 -2.92 2.29 6.17
CA ALA A 90 -2.90 0.90 6.62
C ALA A 90 -1.83 0.11 5.84
N SER A 91 -1.27 -0.93 6.47
CA SER A 91 -0.30 -1.79 5.80
C SER A 91 -0.91 -2.46 4.58
N VAL A 92 -0.09 -2.71 3.57
CA VAL A 92 -0.52 -3.36 2.32
C VAL A 92 -1.17 -4.73 2.59
N ALA A 93 -0.59 -5.52 3.50
CA ALA A 93 -1.15 -6.80 3.95
C ALA A 93 -2.57 -6.65 4.53
N HIS A 94 -2.82 -5.62 5.34
CA HIS A 94 -4.13 -5.36 5.91
C HIS A 94 -5.16 -4.98 4.82
N LEU A 95 -4.74 -4.15 3.86
CA LEU A 95 -5.59 -3.77 2.74
C LEU A 95 -5.92 -4.99 1.86
N GLN A 96 -4.96 -5.87 1.60
CA GLN A 96 -5.21 -7.07 0.79
C GLN A 96 -6.23 -8.01 1.43
N GLU A 97 -6.12 -8.27 2.74
CA GLU A 97 -7.07 -9.12 3.47
C GLU A 97 -8.47 -8.51 3.53
N ARG A 98 -8.58 -7.18 3.66
CA ARG A 98 -9.84 -6.53 4.08
C ARG A 98 -10.44 -5.51 3.12
N HIS A 99 -9.79 -5.16 2.01
CA HIS A 99 -10.27 -4.11 1.09
C HIS A 99 -11.70 -4.36 0.59
N THR A 100 -12.09 -5.61 0.38
CA THR A 100 -13.45 -5.99 -0.05
C THR A 100 -14.51 -5.73 1.02
N HIS A 101 -14.13 -5.69 2.29
CA HIS A 101 -15.03 -5.51 3.42
C HIS A 101 -15.00 -4.08 3.97
N ILE A 102 -13.85 -3.41 3.97
CA ILE A 102 -13.67 -2.10 4.62
C ILE A 102 -14.15 -0.93 3.74
N PHE A 103 -14.10 -1.03 2.42
CA PHE A 103 -14.51 0.07 1.53
C PHE A 103 -15.92 -0.11 0.97
N HIS A 104 -16.69 0.98 0.93
CA HIS A 104 -17.99 1.07 0.29
C HIS A 104 -18.12 2.39 -0.51
N PRO A 105 -18.42 2.36 -1.82
CA PRO A 105 -18.38 1.19 -2.68
C PRO A 105 -16.98 0.53 -2.69
N ALA A 106 -16.88 -0.68 -3.25
CA ALA A 106 -15.61 -1.40 -3.36
C ALA A 106 -14.58 -0.58 -4.15
N LEU A 107 -13.30 -0.76 -3.83
CA LEU A 107 -12.22 -0.07 -4.54
C LEU A 107 -12.26 -0.38 -6.05
N PRO A 108 -11.94 0.60 -6.92
CA PRO A 108 -11.76 0.37 -8.35
C PRO A 108 -10.78 -0.76 -8.64
N GLN A 109 -11.05 -1.52 -9.70
CA GLN A 109 -10.25 -2.70 -10.07
C GLN A 109 -8.77 -2.36 -10.33
N SER A 110 -8.46 -1.12 -10.75
CA SER A 110 -7.08 -0.66 -10.94
C SER A 110 -6.29 -0.66 -9.62
N LEU A 111 -6.90 -0.19 -8.52
CA LEU A 111 -6.29 -0.18 -7.18
C LEU A 111 -6.18 -1.59 -6.60
N VAL A 112 -7.22 -2.41 -6.77
CA VAL A 112 -7.19 -3.82 -6.35
C VAL A 112 -6.07 -4.58 -7.05
N ASN A 113 -5.93 -4.38 -8.37
CA ASN A 113 -4.84 -5.00 -9.13
C ASN A 113 -3.47 -4.55 -8.64
N ALA A 114 -3.29 -3.25 -8.33
CA ALA A 114 -2.05 -2.73 -7.78
C ALA A 114 -1.71 -3.36 -6.42
N LEU A 115 -2.70 -3.49 -5.53
CA LEU A 115 -2.53 -4.20 -4.27
C LEU A 115 -2.13 -5.66 -4.51
N MET A 116 -2.74 -6.35 -5.47
CA MET A 116 -2.38 -7.75 -5.78
C MET A 116 -0.95 -7.88 -6.31
N VAL A 117 -0.50 -7.02 -7.23
CA VAL A 117 0.86 -7.10 -7.80
C VAL A 117 1.94 -7.06 -6.74
N VAL A 118 1.74 -6.28 -5.67
CA VAL A 118 2.70 -6.19 -4.56
C VAL A 118 2.90 -7.54 -3.87
N LEU A 119 1.86 -8.39 -3.75
CA LEU A 119 2.00 -9.75 -3.20
C LEU A 119 2.64 -10.72 -4.19
N TRP A 120 2.30 -10.63 -5.47
CA TRP A 120 2.87 -11.53 -6.48
C TRP A 120 4.37 -11.33 -6.66
N ALA A 121 4.86 -10.12 -6.39
CA ALA A 121 6.29 -9.84 -6.34
C ALA A 121 6.98 -10.44 -5.09
N GLY A 122 6.24 -10.92 -4.07
CA GLY A 122 6.81 -11.33 -2.77
C GLY A 122 6.30 -12.63 -2.13
N GLU A 123 5.28 -13.33 -2.65
CA GLU A 123 4.73 -14.55 -2.03
C GLU A 123 4.29 -15.62 -3.07
N HIS A 124 5.04 -16.72 -3.13
CA HIS A 124 4.69 -17.93 -3.89
C HIS A 124 3.73 -18.80 -3.07
N THR A 125 2.50 -19.01 -3.55
CA THR A 125 1.42 -19.71 -2.85
C THR A 125 1.55 -21.24 -2.87
N HIS A 126 2.65 -21.81 -2.38
CA HIS A 126 2.78 -23.26 -2.17
C HIS A 126 3.48 -23.61 -0.85
N ASN A 127 2.87 -24.48 -0.04
CA ASN A 127 3.30 -24.85 1.34
C ASN A 127 4.71 -25.49 1.45
N THR A 128 5.42 -25.68 0.33
CA THR A 128 6.74 -26.35 0.27
C THR A 128 7.68 -25.84 -0.84
N ARG A 129 7.34 -24.75 -1.55
CA ARG A 129 8.21 -24.22 -2.62
C ARG A 129 8.15 -22.69 -2.65
N TYR A 130 9.13 -22.07 -2.01
CA TYR A 130 9.18 -20.63 -1.76
C TYR A 130 10.21 -19.89 -2.64
N SER A 131 10.80 -20.51 -3.66
CA SER A 131 12.11 -20.02 -4.16
C SER A 131 12.35 -20.03 -5.67
N THR A 132 11.32 -20.12 -6.53
CA THR A 132 11.62 -19.94 -7.97
C THR A 132 11.43 -18.47 -8.32
N VAL A 133 12.53 -17.74 -8.16
CA VAL A 133 12.72 -16.31 -8.41
C VAL A 133 12.15 -15.87 -9.77
N ASP A 134 12.27 -16.73 -10.78
CA ASP A 134 11.72 -16.47 -12.12
C ASP A 134 10.19 -16.39 -12.12
N GLY A 135 9.51 -17.21 -11.31
CA GLY A 135 8.05 -17.22 -11.23
C GLY A 135 7.49 -15.95 -10.58
N ALA A 136 8.13 -15.43 -9.53
CA ALA A 136 7.71 -14.18 -8.88
C ALA A 136 7.98 -12.98 -9.81
N MET A 137 9.13 -12.97 -10.48
CA MET A 137 9.50 -11.92 -11.45
C MET A 137 8.58 -11.91 -12.68
N GLU A 138 8.36 -13.07 -13.31
CA GLU A 138 7.52 -13.17 -14.51
C GLU A 138 6.08 -12.80 -14.21
N THR A 139 5.55 -13.25 -13.08
CA THR A 139 4.17 -12.96 -12.69
C THR A 139 3.98 -11.52 -12.22
N GLY A 140 4.92 -10.97 -11.44
CA GLY A 140 4.94 -9.55 -11.08
C GLY A 140 5.02 -8.65 -12.31
N LYS A 141 5.89 -8.96 -13.27
CA LYS A 141 5.99 -8.25 -14.56
C LYS A 141 4.72 -8.36 -15.39
N HIS A 142 4.10 -9.53 -15.47
CA HIS A 142 2.85 -9.73 -16.22
C HIS A 142 1.72 -8.87 -15.65
N GLU A 143 1.51 -8.96 -14.34
CA GLU A 143 0.41 -8.24 -13.69
C GLU A 143 0.69 -6.72 -13.63
N ALA A 144 1.95 -6.29 -13.50
CA ALA A 144 2.32 -4.87 -13.64
C ALA A 144 1.98 -4.29 -15.02
N LEU A 145 2.29 -5.03 -16.11
CA LEU A 145 1.93 -4.61 -17.47
C LEU A 145 0.41 -4.49 -17.67
N LYS A 146 -0.36 -5.35 -17.00
CA LYS A 146 -1.83 -5.33 -17.02
C LYS A 146 -2.43 -4.17 -16.23
N ILE A 147 -1.74 -3.67 -15.20
CA ILE A 147 -2.11 -2.42 -14.53
C ILE A 147 -1.79 -1.23 -15.44
N ILE A 148 -0.58 -1.18 -16.00
CA ILE A 148 -0.16 -0.08 -16.88
C ILE A 148 -1.11 0.06 -18.08
N SER A 149 -1.55 -1.05 -18.67
CA SER A 149 -2.51 -1.02 -19.78
C SER A 149 -3.89 -0.49 -19.38
N LYS A 150 -4.31 -0.69 -18.13
CA LYS A 150 -5.58 -0.16 -17.58
C LYS A 150 -5.46 1.30 -17.11
N LEU A 151 -4.27 1.72 -16.66
CA LEU A 151 -4.00 3.08 -16.20
C LEU A 151 -3.73 4.05 -17.35
N LYS A 152 -3.22 3.58 -18.49
CA LYS A 152 -3.16 4.41 -19.68
C LYS A 152 -4.59 4.74 -20.09
N PRO A 153 -5.01 6.02 -20.09
CA PRO A 153 -6.32 6.37 -20.60
C PRO A 153 -6.39 5.86 -22.03
N SER A 154 -7.43 5.08 -22.34
CA SER A 154 -7.78 4.78 -23.72
C SER A 154 -7.81 6.12 -24.44
N SER A 155 -6.90 6.31 -25.39
CA SER A 155 -7.00 7.43 -26.32
C SER A 155 -8.30 7.23 -27.09
N SER A 156 -9.41 7.73 -26.51
CA SER A 156 -10.66 7.90 -27.21
C SER A 156 -10.33 8.85 -28.34
N SER A 157 -10.17 8.28 -29.53
CA SER A 157 -10.18 9.00 -30.79
C SER A 157 -11.48 9.80 -30.83
N VAL A 158 -11.41 11.07 -30.46
CA VAL A 158 -12.41 12.07 -30.81
C VAL A 158 -12.25 12.25 -32.31
N LEU A 159 -12.98 11.45 -33.08
CA LEU A 159 -13.24 11.77 -34.49
C LEU A 159 -14.25 12.92 -34.49
N VAL A 160 -13.73 14.13 -34.66
CA VAL A 160 -14.49 15.25 -35.18
C VAL A 160 -14.64 15.00 -36.68
N GLU A 161 -15.86 14.79 -37.16
CA GLU A 161 -16.19 15.07 -38.56
C GLU A 161 -17.32 16.09 -38.62
N HIS A 162 -17.14 16.98 -39.59
CA HIS A 162 -17.94 18.15 -39.96
C HIS A 162 -19.19 17.76 -40.74
#